data_AF-A0A8J4CTL5-F1
#
_entry.id   AF-A0A8J4CTL5-F1
#
_cell.length_a   1.000
_cell.length_b   1.000
_cell.length_c   1.000
_cell.angle_alpha   90.00
_cell.angle_beta   90.00
_cell.angle_gamma   90.00
#
_symmetry.space_group_name_H-M   'P 1'
#
loop_
_entity.id
_entity.type
_entity.pdbx_description
1 polymer ?
#
loop_
_entity_poly.entity_id
_entity_poly.type
_entity_poly.pdbx_seq_one_letter_code
_entity_poly.pdbx_strand_id
1 'polypeptide(L)'
;MGVPGLFAFLKRRYSVIARLVTKQEDGSWDVAAPADALYVDMNHIIHSCTHANAGRDGTPYDEDVAFQRMDAYLTALLEVAGGLGAGPIAAEAPGPSPPASSSPQRPSPLRLLFVAIDGVAPIAKMNQQRTRRFLSAHVAEVTDRVEREVRAEMASQAGGGRVIPEMANSRFDPNIISPGTAFMGRVAERVRQILRTKVQTDPRFARLRVVVSDSYEPAEGEHKIMRFIRYIRTRPDYDPNTRHVIYGQDADLLLLSLLLHEPHVRIMREAQPEKQPNIAAAAAAAKKQLQQRTQPRGREPGSGSGARGGPHATGAVSAGGFGAAANSPGDTDSGSVCPTFEEVDISLLRECLRWEFAELCGTPDGRPLAAGYEAMEEDEEEGEVEEMAEDEREKKGEVEAADSEGEAEEEGVGTWAEEGMEVEVEG
;
A
#
# COMPACT_ATOMS: atom_id res chain seq x y z
N MET A 1 7.39 4.50 -11.47
CA MET A 1 7.40 5.09 -10.12
C MET A 1 7.21 3.96 -9.12
N GLY A 2 7.96 3.91 -8.01
CA GLY A 2 7.74 2.87 -6.99
C GLY A 2 6.41 3.08 -6.25
N VAL A 3 5.86 2.02 -5.67
CA VAL A 3 4.61 1.98 -4.89
C VAL A 3 4.47 3.13 -3.85
N PRO A 4 5.51 3.47 -3.05
CA PRO A 4 5.42 4.61 -2.13
C PRO A 4 5.30 5.97 -2.84
N GLY A 5 5.78 6.07 -4.09
CA GLY A 5 5.81 7.31 -4.86
C GLY A 5 4.44 7.79 -5.30
N LEU A 6 3.57 6.89 -5.76
CA LEU A 6 2.21 7.25 -6.19
C LEU A 6 1.36 7.68 -4.99
N PHE A 7 1.39 6.89 -3.91
CA PHE A 7 0.63 7.20 -2.71
C PHE A 7 1.08 8.52 -2.07
N ALA A 8 2.40 8.71 -1.92
CA ALA A 8 2.94 9.97 -1.42
C ALA A 8 2.67 11.15 -2.35
N PHE A 9 2.59 10.92 -3.67
CA PHE A 9 2.17 11.96 -4.62
C PHE A 9 0.71 12.36 -4.39
N LEU A 10 -0.21 11.38 -4.35
CA LEU A 10 -1.64 11.64 -4.15
C LEU A 10 -1.92 12.27 -2.78
N LYS A 11 -1.28 11.82 -1.70
CA LYS A 11 -1.42 12.44 -0.37
C LYS A 11 -0.94 13.89 -0.34
N ARG A 12 0.12 14.23 -1.08
CA ARG A 12 0.60 15.62 -1.19
C ARG A 12 -0.33 16.48 -2.04
N ARG A 13 -0.93 15.90 -3.08
CA ARG A 13 -1.83 16.61 -4.01
C ARG A 13 -3.22 16.81 -3.43
N TYR A 14 -3.78 15.77 -2.79
CA TYR A 14 -5.12 15.72 -2.21
C TYR A 14 -5.01 15.26 -0.76
N SER A 15 -4.60 16.14 0.15
CA SER A 15 -4.40 15.76 1.56
C SER A 15 -5.67 15.22 2.23
N VAL A 16 -6.85 15.66 1.76
CA VAL A 16 -8.16 15.26 2.29
C VAL A 16 -8.50 13.78 2.10
N ILE A 17 -7.84 13.08 1.16
CA ILE A 17 -8.16 11.68 0.86
C ILE A 17 -7.62 10.72 1.92
N ALA A 18 -6.66 11.16 2.75
CA ALA A 18 -5.96 10.29 3.68
C ALA A 18 -6.12 10.78 5.12
N ARG A 19 -6.39 9.84 6.04
CA ARG A 19 -6.58 10.12 7.46
C ARG A 19 -5.86 9.09 8.30
N LEU A 20 -5.19 9.55 9.36
CA LEU A 20 -4.61 8.65 10.36
C LEU A 20 -5.71 8.07 11.24
N VAL A 21 -5.65 6.77 11.49
CA VAL A 21 -6.56 6.10 12.43
C VAL A 21 -5.94 6.16 13.81
N THR A 22 -6.63 6.84 14.74
CA THR A 22 -6.21 6.96 16.13
C THR A 22 -7.20 6.24 17.03
N LYS A 23 -6.72 5.80 18.20
CA LYS A 23 -7.61 5.28 19.24
C LYS A 23 -8.06 6.45 20.10
N GLN A 24 -9.37 6.61 20.27
CA GLN A 24 -9.98 7.63 21.11
C GLN A 24 -9.84 7.28 22.59
N GLU A 25 -10.06 8.25 23.48
CA GLU A 25 -9.97 8.10 24.94
C GLU A 25 -10.98 7.07 25.49
N ASP A 26 -12.13 6.93 24.83
CA ASP A 26 -13.16 5.95 25.17
C ASP A 26 -12.84 4.52 24.68
N GLY A 27 -11.66 4.34 24.07
CA GLY A 27 -11.17 3.07 23.55
C GLY A 27 -11.68 2.72 22.15
N SER A 28 -12.56 3.54 21.55
CA SER A 28 -13.02 3.40 20.16
C SER A 28 -11.96 3.82 19.16
N TRP A 29 -12.07 3.33 17.93
CA TRP A 29 -11.19 3.73 16.84
C TRP A 29 -11.80 4.89 16.07
N ASP A 30 -11.02 5.94 15.86
CA ASP A 30 -11.36 7.11 15.04
C ASP A 30 -11.26 6.74 13.55
N VAL A 31 -12.15 5.85 13.11
CA VAL A 31 -12.34 5.51 11.69
C VAL A 31 -13.41 6.43 11.08
N ALA A 32 -13.30 6.72 9.78
CA ALA A 32 -14.24 7.64 9.11
C ALA A 32 -15.70 7.14 9.20
N ALA A 33 -15.89 5.83 9.09
CA ALA A 33 -17.12 5.13 9.42
C ALA A 33 -16.82 3.63 9.59
N PRO A 34 -17.54 2.88 10.42
CA PRO A 34 -17.35 1.43 10.48
C PRO A 34 -17.58 0.75 9.12
N ALA A 35 -16.89 -0.36 8.85
CA ALA A 35 -17.04 -1.12 7.61
C ALA A 35 -18.16 -2.16 7.69
N ASP A 36 -18.78 -2.46 6.55
CA ASP A 36 -19.70 -3.59 6.40
C ASP A 36 -18.95 -4.83 5.89
N ALA A 37 -17.92 -4.62 5.06
CA ALA A 37 -17.06 -5.66 4.52
C ALA A 37 -15.57 -5.28 4.62
N LEU A 38 -14.76 -6.16 5.19
CA LEU A 38 -13.31 -6.06 5.29
C LEU A 38 -12.64 -7.10 4.37
N TYR A 39 -11.71 -6.66 3.54
CA TYR A 39 -10.92 -7.49 2.65
C TYR A 39 -9.46 -7.37 3.04
N VAL A 40 -8.78 -8.48 3.28
CA VAL A 40 -7.40 -8.49 3.79
C VAL A 40 -6.50 -9.19 2.80
N ASP A 41 -5.52 -8.45 2.26
CA ASP A 41 -4.37 -9.06 1.63
C ASP A 41 -3.37 -9.52 2.70
N MET A 42 -3.23 -10.83 2.85
CA MET A 42 -2.38 -11.44 3.86
C MET A 42 -0.90 -11.33 3.54
N ASN A 43 -0.50 -11.12 2.29
CA ASN A 43 0.91 -11.29 1.92
C ASN A 43 1.80 -10.28 2.65
N HIS A 44 1.33 -9.02 2.78
CA HIS A 44 2.01 -8.01 3.58
C HIS A 44 2.06 -8.37 5.07
N ILE A 45 0.97 -8.87 5.66
CA ILE A 45 0.92 -9.29 7.07
C ILE A 45 1.93 -10.41 7.32
N ILE A 46 1.97 -11.41 6.44
CA ILE A 46 2.90 -12.55 6.55
C ILE A 46 4.33 -12.02 6.56
N HIS A 47 4.71 -11.19 5.59
CA HIS A 47 6.03 -10.58 5.53
C HIS A 47 6.36 -9.76 6.78
N SER A 48 5.47 -8.86 7.22
CA SER A 48 5.70 -8.03 8.41
C SER A 48 5.90 -8.89 9.66
N CYS A 49 5.07 -9.90 9.88
CA CYS A 49 5.13 -10.74 11.07
C CYS A 49 6.34 -11.69 11.08
N THR A 50 6.81 -12.15 9.92
CA THR A 50 8.01 -13.00 9.82
C THR A 50 9.32 -12.21 9.88
N HIS A 51 9.30 -10.92 9.51
CA HIS A 51 10.50 -10.07 9.50
C HIS A 51 10.65 -9.15 10.71
N ALA A 52 9.58 -8.93 11.51
CA ALA A 52 9.54 -7.95 12.60
C ALA A 52 10.64 -8.09 13.68
N ASN A 53 11.36 -9.22 13.76
CA ASN A 53 12.43 -9.42 14.75
C ASN A 53 13.82 -9.67 14.19
N ALA A 54 14.00 -9.73 12.87
CA ALA A 54 15.32 -10.09 12.31
C ALA A 54 16.39 -9.00 12.54
N GLY A 55 16.00 -7.76 12.87
CA GLY A 55 16.91 -6.61 12.92
C GLY A 55 17.11 -5.89 14.25
N ARG A 56 16.24 -6.05 15.27
CA ARG A 56 16.32 -5.26 16.52
C ARG A 56 16.83 -6.02 17.74
N ASP A 57 16.42 -7.28 17.92
CA ASP A 57 16.67 -7.99 19.19
C ASP A 57 17.66 -9.15 19.05
N GLY A 58 18.11 -9.46 17.82
CA GLY A 58 18.99 -10.59 17.54
C GLY A 58 18.39 -11.96 17.88
N THR A 59 17.07 -12.02 18.14
CA THR A 59 16.37 -13.24 18.50
C THR A 59 16.17 -14.13 17.27
N PRO A 60 16.33 -15.46 17.40
CA PRO A 60 16.07 -16.37 16.32
C PRO A 60 14.64 -16.29 15.77
N TYR A 61 14.46 -16.59 14.48
CA TYR A 61 13.13 -16.79 13.93
C TYR A 61 12.42 -17.94 14.66
N ASP A 62 11.20 -17.66 15.10
CA ASP A 62 10.29 -18.61 15.73
C ASP A 62 8.93 -18.50 15.03
N GLU A 63 8.49 -19.63 14.46
CA GLU A 63 7.25 -19.70 13.67
C GLU A 63 6.01 -19.49 14.54
N ASP A 64 6.01 -20.00 15.78
CA ASP A 64 4.87 -19.84 16.70
C ASP A 64 4.73 -18.37 17.12
N VAL A 65 5.85 -17.69 17.38
CA VAL A 65 5.86 -16.25 17.65
C VAL A 65 5.38 -15.46 16.43
N ALA A 66 5.79 -15.83 15.22
CA ALA A 66 5.29 -15.19 14.00
C ALA A 66 3.77 -15.36 13.84
N PHE A 67 3.23 -16.55 14.13
CA PHE A 67 1.79 -16.82 14.08
C PHE A 67 0.99 -16.11 15.18
N GLN A 68 1.55 -15.94 16.38
CA GLN A 68 0.94 -15.10 17.42
C GLN A 68 0.87 -13.64 17.00
N ARG A 69 1.88 -13.14 16.28
CA ARG A 69 1.84 -11.78 15.71
C ARG A 69 0.78 -11.64 14.63
N MET A 70 0.65 -12.62 13.74
CA MET A 70 -0.40 -12.61 12.71
C MET A 70 -1.79 -12.59 13.34
N ASP A 71 -1.99 -13.33 14.43
CA ASP A 71 -3.24 -13.33 15.21
C ASP A 71 -3.55 -11.94 15.80
N ALA A 72 -2.57 -11.36 16.51
CA ALA A 72 -2.71 -10.02 17.07
C ALA A 72 -2.99 -8.97 15.97
N TYR A 73 -2.34 -9.10 14.81
CA TYR A 73 -2.52 -8.22 13.66
C TYR A 73 -3.95 -8.32 13.10
N LEU A 74 -4.43 -9.53 12.81
CA LEU A 74 -5.78 -9.76 12.30
C LEU A 74 -6.85 -9.30 13.29
N THR A 75 -6.62 -9.54 14.58
CA THR A 75 -7.51 -9.05 15.64
C THR A 75 -7.57 -7.52 15.64
N ALA A 76 -6.43 -6.84 15.56
CA ALA A 76 -6.39 -5.39 15.48
C ALA A 76 -7.15 -4.85 14.26
N LEU A 77 -6.95 -5.45 13.08
CA LEU A 77 -7.67 -5.06 11.85
C LEU A 77 -9.19 -5.21 11.99
N LEU A 78 -9.66 -6.30 12.60
CA LEU A 78 -11.10 -6.52 12.82
C LEU A 78 -11.69 -5.49 13.78
N GLU A 79 -10.97 -5.12 14.83
CA GLU A 79 -11.42 -4.11 15.78
C GLU A 79 -11.45 -2.71 15.17
N VAL A 80 -10.40 -2.34 14.43
CA VAL A 80 -10.31 -1.06 13.73
C VAL A 80 -11.41 -0.95 12.68
N ALA A 81 -11.50 -1.90 11.74
CA ALA A 81 -12.48 -1.87 10.67
C ALA A 81 -13.92 -1.97 11.19
N GLY A 82 -14.13 -2.71 12.28
CA GLY A 82 -15.42 -2.80 12.96
C GLY A 82 -15.81 -1.53 13.72
N GLY A 83 -14.92 -0.55 13.86
CA GLY A 83 -15.14 0.65 14.69
C GLY A 83 -15.45 0.30 16.14
N LEU A 84 -14.87 -0.80 16.64
CA LEU A 84 -15.16 -1.33 17.96
C LEU A 84 -14.27 -0.69 19.01
N GLY A 85 -14.85 -0.23 20.11
CA GLY A 85 -14.11 0.10 21.31
C GLY A 85 -13.63 -1.15 22.03
N ALA A 86 -12.38 -1.15 22.49
CA ALA A 86 -11.94 -2.13 23.47
C ALA A 86 -12.69 -1.86 24.78
N GLY A 87 -13.77 -2.60 25.04
CA GLY A 87 -14.28 -2.74 26.40
C GLY A 87 -13.17 -3.36 27.27
N PRO A 88 -13.06 -2.99 28.57
CA PRO A 88 -11.96 -3.44 29.40
C PRO A 88 -11.87 -4.98 29.37
N ILE A 89 -10.75 -5.48 28.88
CA ILE A 89 -10.35 -6.88 29.04
C ILE A 89 -10.00 -6.99 30.52
N ALA A 90 -10.97 -7.35 31.35
CA ALA A 90 -10.69 -7.69 32.73
C ALA A 90 -9.81 -8.93 32.71
N ALA A 91 -8.52 -8.75 33.02
CA ALA A 91 -7.66 -9.84 33.43
C ALA A 91 -8.30 -10.49 34.66
N GLU A 92 -8.92 -11.66 34.48
CA GLU A 92 -9.49 -12.42 35.58
C GLU A 92 -8.37 -12.90 36.50
N ALA A 93 -8.20 -12.20 37.62
CA ALA A 93 -7.63 -12.80 38.82
C ALA A 93 -8.65 -13.78 39.42
N PRO A 94 -8.23 -14.93 39.97
CA PRO A 94 -9.16 -15.92 40.50
C PRO A 94 -9.75 -15.41 41.82
N GLY A 95 -10.98 -14.91 41.78
CA GLY A 95 -11.78 -14.51 42.93
C GLY A 95 -13.26 -14.83 42.69
N PRO A 96 -14.05 -15.13 43.75
CA PRO A 96 -15.39 -15.67 43.56
C PRO A 96 -16.40 -14.58 43.16
N SER A 97 -17.17 -14.88 42.10
CA SER A 97 -18.40 -14.25 41.62
C SER A 97 -18.32 -12.83 41.02
N PRO A 98 -18.71 -12.63 39.73
CA PRO A 98 -18.74 -11.32 39.10
C PRO A 98 -20.04 -10.56 39.42
N PRO A 99 -20.03 -9.22 39.55
CA PRO A 99 -21.24 -8.43 39.54
C PRO A 99 -21.82 -8.34 38.11
N ALA A 100 -23.13 -8.55 37.99
CA ALA A 100 -23.89 -8.40 36.76
C ALA A 100 -24.01 -6.91 36.36
N SER A 101 -22.97 -6.36 35.72
CA SER A 101 -23.05 -5.08 35.01
C SER A 101 -21.96 -4.94 33.94
N SER A 102 -21.78 -5.96 33.09
CA SER A 102 -21.08 -5.76 31.82
C SER A 102 -22.07 -5.14 30.83
N SER A 103 -21.89 -3.86 30.49
CA SER A 103 -22.63 -3.22 29.39
C SER A 103 -22.60 -4.14 28.16
N PRO A 104 -23.73 -4.40 27.48
CA PRO A 104 -23.75 -5.28 26.32
C PRO A 104 -22.80 -4.73 25.26
N GLN A 105 -21.75 -5.49 24.94
CA GLN A 105 -20.81 -5.12 23.88
C GLN A 105 -21.62 -4.99 22.58
N ARG A 106 -21.63 -3.79 22.00
CA ARG A 106 -22.36 -3.52 20.77
C ARG A 106 -21.84 -4.45 19.65
N PRO A 107 -22.72 -5.19 18.95
CA PRO A 107 -22.27 -6.05 17.87
C PRO A 107 -21.62 -5.21 16.76
N SER A 108 -20.56 -5.74 16.16
CA SER A 108 -19.88 -5.07 15.05
C SER A 108 -20.83 -4.87 13.88
N PRO A 109 -20.77 -3.72 13.19
CA PRO A 109 -21.44 -3.56 11.90
C PRO A 109 -20.80 -4.44 10.81
N LEU A 110 -19.56 -4.91 11.00
CA LEU A 110 -18.87 -5.77 10.06
C LEU A 110 -19.60 -7.10 9.85
N ARG A 111 -20.07 -7.34 8.63
CA ARG A 111 -20.81 -8.56 8.24
C ARG A 111 -20.00 -9.52 7.41
N LEU A 112 -18.97 -9.04 6.72
CA LEU A 112 -18.15 -9.83 5.82
C LEU A 112 -16.66 -9.60 6.10
N LEU A 113 -15.92 -10.69 6.25
CA LEU A 113 -14.46 -10.73 6.20
C LEU A 113 -14.04 -11.64 5.05
N PHE A 114 -13.27 -11.10 4.12
CA PHE A 114 -12.62 -11.87 3.06
C PHE A 114 -11.10 -11.79 3.25
N VAL A 115 -10.45 -12.93 3.45
CA VAL A 115 -9.00 -13.03 3.62
C VAL A 115 -8.39 -13.68 2.40
N ALA A 116 -7.49 -12.97 1.74
CA ALA A 116 -6.82 -13.42 0.52
C ALA A 116 -5.34 -13.70 0.82
N ILE A 117 -4.93 -14.93 0.54
CA ILE A 117 -3.53 -15.35 0.54
C ILE A 117 -3.09 -15.51 -0.91
N ASP A 118 -1.92 -14.99 -1.28
CA ASP A 118 -1.39 -15.11 -2.65
C ASP A 118 -1.35 -16.57 -3.10
N GLY A 119 -1.95 -16.82 -4.28
CA GLY A 119 -1.86 -18.08 -5.01
C GLY A 119 -0.92 -17.96 -6.21
N VAL A 120 -1.01 -18.93 -7.13
CA VAL A 120 -0.20 -18.92 -8.36
C VAL A 120 -0.60 -17.71 -9.21
N ALA A 121 0.34 -16.79 -9.41
CA ALA A 121 0.13 -15.56 -10.16
C ALA A 121 0.32 -15.75 -11.68
N PRO A 122 -0.18 -14.82 -12.52
CA PRO A 122 0.07 -14.84 -13.96
C PRO A 122 1.57 -14.72 -14.31
N ILE A 123 1.95 -15.18 -15.51
CA ILE A 123 3.35 -15.20 -15.98
C ILE A 123 4.03 -13.82 -15.86
N ALA A 124 3.31 -12.75 -16.18
CA ALA A 124 3.83 -11.39 -16.06
C ALA A 124 4.29 -11.07 -14.63
N LYS A 125 3.47 -11.40 -13.63
CA LYS A 125 3.83 -11.25 -12.21
C LYS A 125 4.91 -12.23 -11.80
N MET A 126 4.87 -13.48 -12.27
CA MET A 126 5.91 -14.46 -11.97
C MET A 126 7.31 -13.99 -12.39
N ASN A 127 7.43 -13.34 -13.55
CA ASN A 127 8.70 -12.77 -14.00
C ASN A 127 9.19 -11.65 -13.08
N GLN A 128 8.30 -10.77 -12.62
CA GLN A 128 8.60 -9.72 -11.66
C GLN A 128 9.02 -10.31 -10.30
N GLN A 129 8.26 -11.27 -9.77
CA GLN A 129 8.57 -11.95 -8.51
C GLN A 129 9.89 -12.71 -8.59
N ARG A 130 10.16 -13.43 -9.69
CA ARG A 130 11.43 -14.13 -9.95
C ARG A 130 12.61 -13.17 -9.91
N THR A 131 12.51 -12.04 -10.61
CA THR A 131 13.56 -11.01 -10.63
C THR A 131 13.82 -10.46 -9.23
N ARG A 132 12.76 -10.12 -8.49
CA ARG A 132 12.86 -9.62 -7.12
C ARG A 132 13.54 -10.63 -6.20
N ARG A 133 13.16 -11.91 -6.26
CA ARG A 133 13.74 -12.98 -5.43
C ARG A 133 15.20 -13.22 -5.76
N PHE A 134 15.56 -13.26 -7.04
CA PHE A 134 16.94 -13.42 -7.46
C PHE A 134 17.83 -12.28 -6.97
N LEU A 135 17.37 -11.03 -7.11
CA LEU A 135 18.07 -9.86 -6.57
C LEU A 135 18.18 -9.92 -5.05
N SER A 136 17.11 -10.29 -4.34
CA SER A 136 17.13 -10.40 -2.87
C SER A 136 18.11 -11.46 -2.39
N ALA A 137 18.15 -12.63 -3.03
CA ALA A 137 19.08 -13.69 -2.69
C ALA A 137 20.53 -13.28 -2.94
N HIS A 138 20.80 -12.61 -4.08
CA HIS A 138 22.13 -12.10 -4.38
C HIS A 138 22.57 -11.00 -3.40
N VAL A 139 21.66 -10.09 -3.04
CA VAL A 139 21.94 -9.06 -2.01
C VAL A 139 22.23 -9.71 -0.66
N ALA A 140 21.44 -10.70 -0.25
CA ALA A 140 21.68 -11.43 1.00
C ALA A 140 23.06 -12.12 1.01
N GLU A 141 23.43 -12.79 -0.09
CA GLU A 141 24.75 -13.42 -0.24
C GLU A 141 25.91 -12.41 -0.11
N VAL A 142 25.79 -11.26 -0.78
CA VAL A 142 26.79 -10.19 -0.71
C VAL A 142 26.84 -9.58 0.69
N THR A 143 25.69 -9.33 1.32
CA THR A 143 25.60 -8.83 2.70
C THR A 143 26.27 -9.80 3.67
N ASP A 144 25.99 -11.10 3.58
CA ASP A 144 26.60 -12.12 4.44
C ASP A 144 28.12 -12.20 4.25
N ARG A 145 28.62 -12.01 3.01
CA ARG A 145 30.06 -11.95 2.73
C ARG A 145 30.70 -10.72 3.40
N VAL A 146 30.13 -9.55 3.22
CA VAL A 146 30.62 -8.30 3.82
C VAL A 146 30.56 -8.36 5.34
N GLU A 147 29.47 -8.89 5.92
CA GLU A 147 29.36 -9.08 7.37
C GLU A 147 30.46 -10.01 7.92
N ARG A 148 30.82 -11.07 7.19
CA ARG A 148 31.92 -11.98 7.57
C ARG A 148 33.28 -11.29 7.53
N GLU A 149 33.57 -10.52 6.49
CA GLU A 149 34.81 -9.76 6.34
C GLU A 149 34.95 -8.72 7.46
N VAL A 150 33.93 -7.87 7.67
CA VAL A 150 33.91 -6.85 8.72
C VAL A 150 34.05 -7.48 10.11
N ARG A 151 33.41 -8.63 10.36
CA ARG A 151 33.53 -9.35 11.63
C ARG A 151 34.95 -9.86 11.86
N ALA A 152 35.61 -10.41 10.83
CA ALA A 152 36.99 -10.88 10.93
C ALA A 152 37.96 -9.72 11.22
N GLU A 153 37.78 -8.59 10.55
CA GLU A 153 38.55 -7.36 10.81
C GLU A 153 38.34 -6.87 12.26
N MET A 154 37.10 -6.75 12.72
CA MET A 154 36.80 -6.33 14.09
C MET A 154 37.36 -7.29 15.15
N ALA A 155 37.28 -8.61 14.91
CA ALA A 155 37.84 -9.62 15.82
C ALA A 155 39.36 -9.50 15.93
N SER A 156 40.05 -9.26 14.80
CA SER A 156 41.51 -9.05 14.77
C SER A 156 41.93 -7.76 15.48
N GLN A 157 41.17 -6.67 15.35
CA GLN A 157 41.45 -5.38 16.00
C GLN A 157 41.16 -5.39 17.51
N ALA A 158 40.19 -6.19 17.96
CA ALA A 158 39.81 -6.28 19.36
C ALA A 158 40.78 -7.12 20.22
N GLY A 159 41.88 -7.63 19.65
CA GLY A 159 42.87 -8.45 20.37
C GLY A 159 42.29 -9.71 21.01
N GLY A 160 41.17 -10.22 20.49
CA GLY A 160 40.44 -11.37 21.05
C GLY A 160 39.58 -11.09 22.29
N GLY A 161 39.51 -9.84 22.78
CA GLY A 161 38.76 -9.49 24.00
C GLY A 161 37.25 -9.33 23.84
N ARG A 162 36.73 -9.32 22.60
CA ARG A 162 35.31 -9.18 22.29
C ARG A 162 34.84 -10.32 21.38
N VAL A 163 33.97 -11.17 21.92
CA VAL A 163 33.25 -12.18 21.13
C VAL A 163 32.10 -11.47 20.42
N ILE A 164 32.11 -11.47 19.09
CA ILE A 164 31.02 -10.94 18.27
C ILE A 164 30.08 -12.10 17.97
N PRO A 165 28.83 -12.10 18.46
CA PRO A 165 27.88 -13.19 18.24
C PRO A 165 27.64 -13.45 16.74
N GLU A 166 27.46 -14.71 16.39
CA GLU A 166 27.10 -15.13 15.04
C GLU A 166 25.59 -14.97 14.86
N MET A 167 25.16 -14.05 13.99
CA MET A 167 23.74 -13.76 13.72
C MET A 167 23.16 -14.62 12.57
N ALA A 168 23.92 -15.58 12.05
CA ALA A 168 23.62 -16.28 10.81
C ALA A 168 22.61 -17.44 10.97
N ASN A 169 22.60 -18.13 12.12
CA ASN A 169 21.88 -19.41 12.27
C ASN A 169 20.35 -19.28 12.45
N SER A 170 19.78 -18.08 12.26
CA SER A 170 18.41 -17.82 12.65
C SER A 170 17.61 -16.91 11.71
N ARG A 171 18.10 -16.68 10.48
CA ARG A 171 17.43 -15.82 9.50
C ARG A 171 16.29 -16.57 8.82
N PHE A 172 15.11 -15.97 8.81
CA PHE A 172 13.95 -16.45 8.05
C PHE A 172 14.19 -16.28 6.55
N ASP A 173 13.99 -17.33 5.75
CA ASP A 173 14.07 -17.25 4.28
C ASP A 173 12.74 -16.72 3.70
N PRO A 174 12.69 -15.48 3.17
CA PRO A 174 11.46 -14.91 2.63
C PRO A 174 10.94 -15.64 1.37
N ASN A 175 11.77 -16.45 0.70
CA ASN A 175 11.33 -17.16 -0.50
C ASN A 175 10.30 -18.26 -0.19
N ILE A 176 10.22 -18.72 1.06
CA ILE A 176 9.21 -19.70 1.47
C ILE A 176 7.79 -19.12 1.49
N ILE A 177 7.66 -17.78 1.45
CA ILE A 177 6.39 -17.07 1.22
C ILE A 177 6.08 -17.17 -0.29
N SER A 178 5.66 -18.36 -0.69
CA SER A 178 5.32 -18.73 -2.05
C SER A 178 4.22 -19.79 -2.03
N PRO A 179 3.23 -19.73 -2.93
CA PRO A 179 2.25 -20.80 -3.10
C PRO A 179 2.94 -22.16 -3.28
N GLY A 180 2.37 -23.20 -2.68
CA GLY A 180 2.88 -24.58 -2.76
C GLY A 180 3.94 -24.95 -1.72
N THR A 181 4.42 -24.01 -0.90
CA THR A 181 5.31 -24.36 0.22
C THR A 181 4.51 -24.88 1.42
N ALA A 182 5.13 -25.76 2.22
CA ALA A 182 4.52 -26.25 3.46
C ALA A 182 4.22 -25.11 4.45
N PHE A 183 5.04 -24.04 4.43
CA PHE A 183 4.83 -22.83 5.23
C PHE A 183 3.47 -22.18 4.91
N MET A 184 3.14 -21.96 3.63
CA MET A 184 1.86 -21.34 3.26
C MET A 184 0.66 -22.22 3.62
N GLY A 185 0.82 -23.55 3.59
CA GLY A 185 -0.19 -24.48 4.10
C GLY A 185 -0.45 -24.29 5.60
N ARG A 186 0.61 -24.16 6.42
CA ARG A 186 0.49 -23.88 7.86
C ARG A 186 -0.12 -22.50 8.14
N VAL A 187 0.27 -21.48 7.39
CA VAL A 187 -0.33 -20.14 7.47
C VAL A 187 -1.84 -20.21 7.22
N ALA A 188 -2.28 -20.89 6.16
CA ALA A 188 -3.69 -21.00 5.83
C ALA A 188 -4.49 -21.70 6.93
N GLU A 189 -3.97 -22.80 7.50
CA GLU A 189 -4.62 -23.49 8.61
C GLU A 189 -4.68 -22.61 9.86
N ARG A 190 -3.57 -21.94 10.19
CA ARG A 190 -3.51 -21.03 11.34
C ARG A 190 -4.52 -19.88 11.23
N VAL A 191 -4.62 -19.25 10.06
CA VAL A 191 -5.60 -18.19 9.78
C VAL A 191 -7.03 -18.71 9.95
N ARG A 192 -7.35 -19.88 9.38
CA ARG A 192 -8.67 -20.51 9.54
C ARG A 192 -8.99 -20.77 11.01
N GLN A 193 -8.03 -21.30 11.76
CA GLN A 193 -8.20 -21.62 13.18
C GLN A 193 -8.45 -20.36 14.01
N ILE A 194 -7.65 -19.31 13.83
CA ILE A 194 -7.82 -18.03 14.55
C ILE A 194 -9.19 -17.42 14.27
N LEU A 195 -9.59 -17.34 12.99
CA LEU A 195 -10.86 -16.72 12.61
C LEU A 195 -12.06 -17.52 13.11
N ARG A 196 -11.99 -18.86 13.08
CA ARG A 196 -13.02 -19.73 13.70
C ARG A 196 -13.14 -19.45 15.19
N THR A 197 -12.02 -19.45 15.92
CA THR A 197 -12.01 -19.16 17.36
C THR A 197 -12.60 -17.78 17.62
N LYS A 198 -12.18 -16.75 16.86
CA LYS A 198 -12.65 -15.37 17.05
C LYS A 198 -14.17 -15.25 16.89
N VAL A 199 -14.75 -15.86 15.86
CA VAL A 199 -16.22 -15.85 15.63
C VAL A 199 -16.97 -16.60 16.74
N GLN A 200 -16.37 -17.65 17.31
CA GLN A 200 -16.99 -18.44 18.39
C GLN A 200 -16.88 -17.77 19.76
N THR A 201 -15.76 -17.11 20.05
CA THR A 201 -15.46 -16.59 21.41
C THR A 201 -15.82 -15.12 21.59
N ASP A 202 -15.85 -14.32 20.53
CA ASP A 202 -16.07 -12.87 20.60
C ASP A 202 -17.47 -12.49 20.08
N PRO A 203 -18.42 -12.17 20.98
CA PRO A 203 -19.80 -11.84 20.60
C PRO A 203 -19.91 -10.66 19.62
N ARG A 204 -18.90 -9.78 19.58
CA ARG A 204 -18.85 -8.63 18.66
C ARG A 204 -18.81 -9.09 17.20
N PHE A 205 -18.23 -10.25 16.93
CA PHE A 205 -18.08 -10.84 15.59
C PHE A 205 -18.98 -12.05 15.33
N ALA A 206 -19.95 -12.32 16.21
CA ALA A 206 -20.85 -13.49 16.07
C ALA A 206 -21.68 -13.50 14.76
N ARG A 207 -21.85 -12.34 14.11
CA ARG A 207 -22.58 -12.18 12.84
C ARG A 207 -21.65 -12.07 11.61
N LEU A 208 -20.34 -12.24 11.82
CA LEU A 208 -19.34 -12.09 10.76
C LEU A 208 -19.31 -13.34 9.89
N ARG A 209 -19.57 -13.19 8.60
CA ARG A 209 -19.30 -14.22 7.59
C ARG A 209 -17.83 -14.13 7.18
N VAL A 210 -17.09 -15.21 7.35
CA VAL A 210 -15.67 -15.29 7.02
C VAL A 210 -15.47 -16.14 5.76
N VAL A 211 -14.71 -15.62 4.80
CA VAL A 211 -14.26 -16.32 3.59
C VAL A 211 -12.74 -16.27 3.55
N VAL A 212 -12.09 -17.42 3.40
CA VAL A 212 -10.62 -17.53 3.29
C VAL A 212 -10.28 -18.11 1.92
N SER A 213 -9.67 -17.30 1.07
CA SER A 213 -9.06 -17.72 -0.19
C SER A 213 -7.58 -18.00 0.05
N ASP A 214 -7.22 -19.28 0.11
CA ASP A 214 -5.85 -19.70 0.43
C ASP A 214 -4.92 -19.71 -0.79
N SER A 215 -3.67 -20.15 -0.59
CA SER A 215 -2.66 -20.18 -1.65
C SER A 215 -2.92 -21.21 -2.76
N TYR A 216 -3.87 -22.14 -2.60
CA TYR A 216 -4.23 -23.10 -3.65
C TYR A 216 -5.20 -22.51 -4.67
N GLU A 217 -5.98 -21.50 -4.29
CA GLU A 217 -6.76 -20.74 -5.26
C GLU A 217 -5.81 -19.85 -6.08
N PRO A 218 -5.85 -19.89 -7.42
CA PRO A 218 -4.94 -19.11 -8.26
C PRO A 218 -5.25 -17.61 -8.18
N ALA A 219 -4.28 -16.81 -8.64
CA ALA A 219 -4.22 -15.34 -8.60
C ALA A 219 -3.63 -14.73 -7.32
N GLU A 220 -3.23 -13.46 -7.46
CA GLU A 220 -2.71 -12.61 -6.39
C GLU A 220 -3.83 -12.20 -5.43
N GLY A 221 -3.49 -11.91 -4.18
CA GLY A 221 -4.41 -11.54 -3.12
C GLY A 221 -5.29 -10.36 -3.48
N GLU A 222 -4.69 -9.26 -3.98
CA GLU A 222 -5.43 -8.11 -4.46
C GLU A 222 -6.43 -8.47 -5.57
N HIS A 223 -6.04 -9.30 -6.54
CA HIS A 223 -6.91 -9.69 -7.64
C HIS A 223 -8.05 -10.63 -7.20
N LYS A 224 -7.80 -11.49 -6.21
CA LYS A 224 -8.84 -12.30 -5.55
C LYS A 224 -9.87 -11.43 -4.85
N ILE A 225 -9.42 -10.41 -4.12
CA ILE A 225 -10.29 -9.41 -3.49
C ILE A 225 -11.15 -8.72 -4.55
N MET A 226 -10.53 -8.18 -5.61
CA MET A 226 -11.28 -7.47 -6.65
C MET A 226 -12.26 -8.39 -7.38
N ARG A 227 -11.89 -9.65 -7.63
CA ARG A 227 -12.78 -10.67 -8.23
C ARG A 227 -13.98 -10.94 -7.32
N PHE A 228 -13.73 -11.13 -6.03
CA PHE A 228 -14.79 -11.40 -5.05
C PHE A 228 -15.74 -10.22 -4.90
N ILE A 229 -15.24 -8.97 -4.85
CA ILE A 229 -16.09 -7.77 -4.83
C ILE A 229 -16.95 -7.70 -6.10
N ARG A 230 -16.37 -7.92 -7.29
CA ARG A 230 -17.17 -7.96 -8.54
C ARG A 230 -18.24 -9.05 -8.51
N TYR A 231 -17.94 -10.21 -7.95
CA TYR A 231 -18.90 -11.31 -7.82
C TYR A 231 -20.04 -10.98 -6.84
N ILE A 232 -19.76 -10.43 -5.65
CA ILE A 232 -20.85 -10.12 -4.71
C ILE A 232 -21.78 -9.04 -5.26
N ARG A 233 -21.28 -8.12 -6.09
CA ARG A 233 -22.09 -7.09 -6.77
C ARG A 233 -23.09 -7.66 -7.77
N THR A 234 -22.83 -8.83 -8.34
CA THR A 234 -23.79 -9.48 -9.26
C THR A 234 -24.91 -10.20 -8.52
N ARG A 235 -24.84 -10.29 -7.18
CA ARG A 235 -25.87 -10.96 -6.40
C ARG A 235 -27.11 -10.06 -6.26
N PRO A 236 -28.33 -10.63 -6.33
CA PRO A 236 -29.57 -9.85 -6.22
C PRO A 236 -29.80 -9.26 -4.82
N ASP A 237 -29.20 -9.85 -3.79
CA ASP A 237 -29.26 -9.40 -2.39
C ASP A 237 -28.14 -8.42 -2.00
N TYR A 238 -27.33 -7.99 -2.96
CA TYR A 238 -26.24 -7.04 -2.71
C TYR A 238 -26.78 -5.64 -2.41
N ASP A 239 -26.31 -5.03 -1.33
CA ASP A 239 -26.55 -3.62 -1.03
C ASP A 239 -25.52 -2.74 -1.76
N PRO A 240 -25.93 -1.89 -2.72
CA PRO A 240 -25.02 -0.99 -3.42
C PRO A 240 -24.35 0.06 -2.52
N ASN A 241 -24.83 0.25 -1.29
CA ASN A 241 -24.23 1.15 -0.30
C ASN A 241 -23.32 0.43 0.71
N THR A 242 -22.94 -0.83 0.43
CA THR A 242 -21.97 -1.57 1.25
C THR A 242 -20.69 -0.76 1.40
N ARG A 243 -20.21 -0.57 2.63
CA ARG A 243 -18.94 0.12 2.90
C ARG A 243 -17.79 -0.89 2.93
N HIS A 244 -16.94 -0.79 1.91
CA HIS A 244 -15.79 -1.67 1.72
C HIS A 244 -14.53 -1.07 2.35
N VAL A 245 -13.80 -1.87 3.12
CA VAL A 245 -12.44 -1.56 3.56
C VAL A 245 -11.50 -2.64 3.03
N ILE A 246 -10.52 -2.25 2.22
CA ILE A 246 -9.50 -3.15 1.68
C ILE A 246 -8.19 -2.85 2.39
N TYR A 247 -7.66 -3.83 3.11
CA TYR A 247 -6.36 -3.75 3.75
C TYR A 247 -5.27 -4.28 2.81
N GLY A 248 -4.22 -3.48 2.62
CA GLY A 248 -3.00 -3.91 1.90
C GLY A 248 -2.05 -2.74 1.62
N GLN A 249 -0.79 -3.05 1.27
CA GLN A 249 0.26 -2.03 1.08
C GLN A 249 0.59 -1.72 -0.38
N ASP A 250 0.04 -2.45 -1.32
CA ASP A 250 0.34 -2.23 -2.72
C ASP A 250 -0.35 -0.95 -3.24
N ALA A 251 0.35 -0.21 -4.11
CA ALA A 251 -0.23 0.97 -4.75
C ALA A 251 -1.26 0.59 -5.81
N ASP A 252 -1.19 -0.64 -6.31
CA ASP A 252 -2.10 -1.18 -7.32
C ASP A 252 -3.53 -1.20 -6.78
N LEU A 253 -3.70 -1.40 -5.46
CA LEU A 253 -4.97 -1.26 -4.76
C LEU A 253 -5.67 0.09 -4.98
N LEU A 254 -4.95 1.21 -5.15
CA LEU A 254 -5.57 2.51 -5.43
C LEU A 254 -6.32 2.47 -6.77
N LEU A 255 -5.63 2.01 -7.82
CA LEU A 255 -6.19 1.95 -9.17
C LEU A 255 -7.27 0.88 -9.26
N LEU A 256 -7.01 -0.30 -8.70
CA LEU A 256 -7.97 -1.40 -8.65
C LEU A 256 -9.25 -0.99 -7.91
N SER A 257 -9.13 -0.27 -6.79
CA SER A 257 -10.29 0.22 -6.03
C SER A 257 -11.08 1.28 -6.80
N LEU A 258 -10.42 2.17 -7.55
CA LEU A 258 -11.11 3.12 -8.43
C LEU A 258 -11.93 2.42 -9.52
N LEU A 259 -11.41 1.30 -10.06
CA LEU A 259 -12.05 0.48 -11.09
C LEU A 259 -13.20 -0.40 -10.55
N LEU A 260 -13.38 -0.51 -9.23
CA LEU A 260 -14.53 -1.23 -8.67
C LEU A 260 -15.85 -0.52 -8.95
N HIS A 261 -15.84 0.81 -9.13
CA HIS A 261 -17.08 1.62 -9.24
C HIS A 261 -18.05 1.43 -8.06
N GLU A 262 -17.54 1.09 -6.88
CA GLU A 262 -18.30 1.10 -5.63
C GLU A 262 -18.28 2.51 -5.01
N PRO A 263 -19.39 2.99 -4.44
CA PRO A 263 -19.51 4.35 -3.92
C PRO A 263 -18.79 4.55 -2.58
N HIS A 264 -18.53 3.49 -1.82
CA HIS A 264 -17.94 3.56 -0.48
C HIS A 264 -16.77 2.58 -0.34
N VAL A 265 -15.60 2.96 -0.85
CA VAL A 265 -14.37 2.15 -0.75
C VAL A 265 -13.29 2.93 -0.01
N ARG A 266 -12.67 2.28 0.97
CA ARG A 266 -11.49 2.79 1.66
C ARG A 266 -10.38 1.76 1.61
N ILE A 267 -9.14 2.23 1.50
CA ILE A 267 -7.95 1.41 1.63
C ILE A 267 -7.33 1.66 2.99
N MET A 268 -7.14 0.62 3.78
CA MET A 268 -6.48 0.69 5.08
C MET A 268 -5.03 0.20 4.94
N ARG A 269 -4.10 0.95 5.51
CA ARG A 269 -2.65 0.71 5.38
C ARG A 269 -1.96 1.01 6.70
N GLU A 270 -0.78 0.46 6.92
CA GLU A 270 0.12 0.95 7.98
C GLU A 270 0.65 2.34 7.59
N ALA A 271 0.56 3.27 8.53
CA ALA A 271 1.11 4.60 8.40
C ALA A 271 2.64 4.53 8.38
N GLN A 272 3.26 5.10 7.34
CA GLN A 272 4.71 5.26 7.34
C GLN A 272 5.08 6.32 8.38
N PRO A 273 6.04 6.04 9.29
CA PRO A 273 6.55 7.08 10.17
C PRO A 273 7.11 8.19 9.28
N GLU A 274 6.70 9.43 9.54
CA GLU A 274 7.28 10.59 8.87
C GLU A 274 8.79 10.51 9.09
N LYS A 275 9.56 10.29 8.02
CA LYS A 275 11.00 10.45 8.09
C LYS A 275 11.24 11.90 8.47
N GLN A 276 11.66 12.16 9.71
CA GLN A 276 12.13 13.48 10.10
C GLN A 276 13.05 13.97 8.98
N PRO A 277 12.79 15.15 8.40
CA PRO A 277 13.62 15.64 7.31
C PRO A 277 15.04 15.62 7.85
N ASN A 278 15.91 14.84 7.22
CA ASN A 278 17.29 14.74 7.66
C ASN A 278 17.91 16.13 7.45
N ILE A 279 17.90 16.95 8.49
CA ILE A 279 18.28 18.36 8.46
C ILE A 279 19.71 18.48 7.91
N ALA A 280 20.55 17.48 8.17
CA ALA A 280 21.90 17.37 7.61
C ALA A 280 21.91 17.17 6.09
N ALA A 281 21.01 16.35 5.54
CA ALA A 281 20.90 16.13 4.10
C ALA A 281 20.30 17.34 3.36
N ALA A 282 19.29 17.99 3.96
CA ALA A 282 18.71 19.23 3.44
C ALA A 282 19.70 20.39 3.47
N ALA A 283 20.47 20.54 4.55
CA ALA A 283 21.55 21.52 4.66
C ALA A 283 22.71 21.24 3.71
N ALA A 284 23.05 19.96 3.46
CA ALA A 284 24.06 19.58 2.49
C ALA A 284 23.62 19.88 1.05
N ALA A 285 22.35 19.64 0.71
CA ALA A 285 21.77 20.00 -0.60
C ALA A 285 21.75 21.52 -0.82
N ALA A 286 21.36 22.30 0.20
CA ALA A 286 21.39 23.77 0.15
C ALA A 286 22.82 24.32 0.01
N LYS A 287 23.80 23.74 0.71
CA LYS A 287 25.22 24.10 0.55
C LYS A 287 25.75 23.78 -0.85
N LYS A 288 25.34 22.66 -1.43
CA LYS A 288 25.73 22.25 -2.80
C LYS A 288 25.16 23.20 -3.86
N GLN A 289 23.91 23.64 -3.69
CA GLN A 289 23.30 24.66 -4.55
C GLN A 289 23.95 26.03 -4.40
N LEU A 290 24.34 26.43 -3.18
CA LEU A 290 25.04 27.70 -2.95
C LEU A 290 26.46 27.70 -3.56
N GLN A 291 27.18 26.57 -3.48
CA GLN A 291 28.52 26.42 -4.08
C GLN A 291 28.49 26.38 -5.61
N GLN A 292 27.42 25.86 -6.22
CA GLN A 292 27.23 25.88 -7.67
C GLN A 292 26.90 27.28 -8.20
N ARG A 293 26.32 28.13 -7.34
CA ARG A 293 25.92 29.50 -7.68
C ARG A 293 27.05 30.53 -7.48
N THR A 294 28.14 30.15 -6.83
CA THR A 294 29.31 31.01 -6.56
C THR A 294 30.56 30.67 -7.39
N GLN A 295 30.48 29.76 -8.37
CA GLN A 295 31.59 29.59 -9.32
C GLN A 295 31.63 30.79 -10.29
N PRO A 296 32.73 31.57 -10.35
CA PRO A 296 32.85 32.66 -11.31
C PRO A 296 33.04 32.08 -12.72
N ARG A 297 32.21 32.53 -13.68
CA ARG A 297 32.45 32.30 -15.12
C ARG A 297 33.82 32.90 -15.47
N GLY A 298 34.67 32.08 -16.08
CA GLY A 298 36.06 32.41 -16.38
C GLY A 298 36.22 33.70 -17.20
N ARG A 299 37.21 34.51 -16.80
CA ARG A 299 37.76 35.61 -17.60
C ARG A 299 39.13 35.21 -18.13
N GLU A 300 39.36 35.48 -19.41
CA GLU A 300 40.58 35.25 -20.18
C GLU A 300 41.84 35.95 -19.60
N PRO A 301 43.06 35.51 -19.94
CA PRO A 301 44.28 35.99 -19.31
C PRO A 301 44.78 37.28 -19.96
N GLY A 302 45.02 38.30 -19.13
CA GLY A 302 45.67 39.55 -19.51
C GLY A 302 46.70 39.97 -18.45
N SER A 303 47.88 40.31 -18.92
CA SER A 303 49.13 40.65 -18.22
C SER A 303 49.08 41.81 -17.22
N GLY A 304 49.98 41.81 -16.21
CA GLY A 304 50.47 43.07 -15.60
C GLY A 304 50.88 43.02 -14.12
N SER A 305 52.20 42.88 -13.88
CA SER A 305 53.05 43.45 -12.81
C SER A 305 52.51 43.88 -11.42
N GLY A 306 53.19 43.43 -10.37
CA GLY A 306 53.95 44.34 -9.48
C GLY A 306 53.45 44.65 -8.06
N ALA A 307 54.19 44.10 -7.07
CA ALA A 307 54.65 44.70 -5.80
C ALA A 307 53.80 44.72 -4.50
N ARG A 308 54.37 44.01 -3.51
CA ARG A 308 54.66 44.35 -2.07
C ARG A 308 53.53 44.71 -1.07
N GLY A 309 53.59 44.01 0.08
CA GLY A 309 53.31 44.58 1.41
C GLY A 309 52.56 43.65 2.39
N GLY A 310 53.23 43.14 3.44
CA GLY A 310 52.57 42.80 4.73
C GLY A 310 52.59 44.01 5.68
N PRO A 311 52.31 43.91 7.00
CA PRO A 311 51.92 42.74 7.81
C PRO A 311 50.83 42.98 8.92
N HIS A 312 50.55 41.93 9.71
CA HIS A 312 50.10 41.87 11.13
C HIS A 312 48.66 42.21 11.61
N ALA A 313 48.13 41.31 12.46
CA ALA A 313 47.40 41.50 13.75
C ALA A 313 46.20 40.52 13.89
N THR A 314 46.31 39.41 14.65
CA THR A 314 45.96 39.21 16.08
C THR A 314 44.51 39.50 16.46
N GLY A 315 43.81 38.50 17.03
CA GLY A 315 42.55 38.71 17.75
C GLY A 315 41.74 37.44 17.99
N ALA A 316 42.08 36.71 19.06
CA ALA A 316 41.30 35.59 19.59
C ALA A 316 39.99 36.06 20.24
N VAL A 317 38.90 35.30 20.07
CA VAL A 317 37.75 35.35 20.99
C VAL A 317 37.05 33.99 21.11
N SER A 318 37.24 33.39 22.29
CA SER A 318 36.30 32.62 23.11
C SER A 318 35.43 31.51 22.48
N ALA A 319 35.82 30.27 22.77
CA ALA A 319 34.94 29.11 22.74
C ALA A 319 34.08 29.08 24.02
N GLY A 320 32.78 29.36 23.89
CA GLY A 320 31.76 29.10 24.90
C GLY A 320 31.08 27.77 24.64
N GLY A 321 31.08 26.89 25.63
CA GLY A 321 30.71 25.48 25.52
C GLY A 321 29.26 25.18 25.16
N PHE A 322 29.08 24.13 24.37
CA PHE A 322 27.83 23.40 24.27
C PHE A 322 27.89 22.23 25.25
N GLY A 323 27.04 22.30 26.27
CA GLY A 323 26.81 21.20 27.21
C GLY A 323 26.30 19.98 26.46
N ALA A 324 26.99 18.85 26.67
CA ALA A 324 26.50 17.54 26.30
C ALA A 324 25.30 17.18 27.18
N ALA A 325 24.09 17.27 26.62
CA ALA A 325 22.92 16.64 27.22
C ALA A 325 23.01 15.14 26.94
N ALA A 326 23.35 14.39 27.99
CA ALA A 326 23.30 12.94 28.02
C ALA A 326 21.85 12.49 27.78
N ASN A 327 21.60 11.75 26.70
CA ASN A 327 20.35 10.99 26.56
C ASN A 327 20.39 9.81 27.52
N SER A 328 19.57 9.87 28.56
CA SER A 328 19.24 8.75 29.42
C SER A 328 18.52 7.65 28.62
N PRO A 329 18.82 6.36 28.85
CA PRO A 329 18.10 5.26 28.21
C PRO A 329 16.79 5.03 28.98
N GLY A 330 15.69 5.51 28.43
CA GLY A 330 14.33 5.26 28.93
C GLY A 330 13.59 4.27 28.04
N ASP A 331 13.00 3.28 28.69
CA ASP A 331 11.98 2.33 28.23
C ASP A 331 12.37 1.21 27.26
N THR A 332 12.63 0.06 27.88
CA THR A 332 12.46 -1.27 27.32
C THR A 332 10.97 -1.59 27.23
N ASP A 333 10.33 -1.21 26.13
CA ASP A 333 8.96 -1.64 25.85
C ASP A 333 9.00 -3.01 25.13
N SER A 334 9.02 -4.07 25.93
CA SER A 334 8.71 -5.42 25.47
C SER A 334 7.19 -5.57 25.41
N GLY A 335 6.57 -5.09 24.33
CA GLY A 335 5.12 -5.12 24.17
C GLY A 335 4.72 -4.90 22.72
N SER A 336 3.92 -5.82 22.18
CA SER A 336 3.36 -5.82 20.82
C SER A 336 3.00 -4.42 20.30
N VAL A 337 3.85 -3.84 19.44
CA VAL A 337 3.56 -2.59 18.74
C VAL A 337 2.45 -2.87 17.72
N CYS A 338 1.21 -2.59 18.09
CA CYS A 338 0.11 -2.53 17.13
C CYS A 338 0.47 -1.46 16.09
N PRO A 339 0.48 -1.77 14.79
CA PRO A 339 0.86 -0.80 13.77
C PRO A 339 -0.15 0.34 13.75
N THR A 340 0.34 1.57 13.63
CA THR A 340 -0.52 2.73 13.38
C THR A 340 -1.10 2.60 11.97
N PHE A 341 -2.41 2.74 11.82
CA PHE A 341 -3.08 2.64 10.53
C PHE A 341 -3.41 4.02 9.94
N GLU A 342 -3.48 4.09 8.63
CA GLU A 342 -4.07 5.19 7.87
C GLU A 342 -5.13 4.64 6.92
N GLU A 343 -6.21 5.40 6.74
CA GLU A 343 -7.26 5.14 5.78
C GLU A 343 -7.16 6.11 4.61
N VAL A 344 -7.33 5.59 3.40
CA VAL A 344 -7.48 6.37 2.18
C VAL A 344 -8.86 6.19 1.59
N ASP A 345 -9.58 7.29 1.46
CA ASP A 345 -10.92 7.35 0.93
C ASP A 345 -10.88 7.45 -0.61
N ILE A 346 -11.31 6.36 -1.27
CA ILE A 346 -11.32 6.27 -2.72
C ILE A 346 -12.47 7.07 -3.32
N SER A 347 -13.53 7.30 -2.57
CA SER A 347 -14.66 8.12 -2.99
C SER A 347 -14.24 9.59 -3.06
N LEU A 348 -13.54 10.09 -2.05
CA LEU A 348 -12.94 11.43 -2.08
C LEU A 348 -11.89 11.57 -3.18
N LEU A 349 -11.02 10.56 -3.35
CA LEU A 349 -10.06 10.57 -4.46
C LEU A 349 -10.76 10.66 -5.82
N ARG A 350 -11.86 9.92 -6.02
CA ARG A 350 -12.65 9.97 -7.25
C ARG A 350 -13.23 11.37 -7.49
N GLU A 351 -13.71 12.04 -6.45
CA GLU A 351 -14.21 13.42 -6.55
C GLU A 351 -13.10 14.40 -6.91
N CYS A 352 -11.94 14.34 -6.24
CA CYS A 352 -10.79 15.17 -6.57
C CYS A 352 -10.35 15.00 -8.03
N LEU A 353 -10.27 13.76 -8.51
CA LEU A 353 -9.90 13.47 -9.90
C LEU A 353 -10.96 13.97 -10.90
N ARG A 354 -12.26 13.88 -10.56
CA ARG A 354 -13.34 14.42 -11.40
C ARG A 354 -13.25 15.94 -11.54
N TRP A 355 -12.97 16.65 -10.46
CA TRP A 355 -12.81 18.11 -10.49
C TRP A 355 -11.63 18.52 -11.34
N GLU A 356 -10.45 17.90 -11.15
CA GLU A 356 -9.29 18.21 -12.01
C GLU A 356 -9.53 17.88 -13.48
N PHE A 357 -10.20 16.77 -13.76
CA PHE A 357 -10.54 16.41 -15.14
C PHE A 357 -11.48 17.46 -15.76
N ALA A 358 -12.46 17.95 -15.01
CA ALA A 358 -13.35 19.02 -15.47
C ALA A 358 -12.62 20.36 -15.67
N GLU A 359 -11.63 20.68 -14.83
CA GLU A 359 -10.79 21.87 -15.05
C GLU A 359 -9.96 21.75 -16.34
N LEU A 360 -9.45 20.56 -16.64
CA LEU A 360 -8.63 20.31 -17.83
C LEU A 360 -9.45 20.23 -19.12
N CYS A 361 -10.66 19.68 -19.06
CA CYS A 361 -11.49 19.42 -20.24
C CYS A 361 -12.64 20.43 -20.43
N GLY A 362 -12.84 21.37 -19.49
CA GLY A 362 -14.07 22.15 -19.39
C GLY A 362 -15.16 21.39 -18.63
N THR A 363 -16.22 22.10 -18.21
CA THR A 363 -17.29 21.60 -17.32
C THR A 363 -17.79 20.19 -17.72
N PRO A 364 -18.29 19.37 -16.76
CA PRO A 364 -18.67 17.96 -16.97
C PRO A 364 -19.67 17.70 -18.12
N ASP A 365 -20.29 18.75 -18.65
CA ASP A 365 -21.22 18.73 -19.77
C ASP A 365 -20.54 18.73 -21.15
N GLY A 366 -19.21 18.60 -21.21
CA GLY A 366 -18.44 18.48 -22.46
C GLY A 366 -18.26 19.79 -23.24
N ARG A 367 -18.49 20.94 -22.61
CA ARG A 367 -18.21 22.25 -23.22
C ARG A 367 -16.77 22.65 -22.90
N PRO A 368 -15.95 23.01 -23.91
CA PRO A 368 -14.64 23.58 -23.65
C PRO A 368 -14.80 24.86 -22.83
N LEU A 369 -13.88 25.11 -21.91
CA LEU A 369 -13.68 26.45 -21.35
C LEU A 369 -13.41 27.39 -22.54
N ALA A 370 -14.34 28.30 -22.82
CA ALA A 370 -14.08 29.43 -23.70
C ALA A 370 -12.92 30.22 -23.07
N ALA A 371 -11.71 29.91 -23.52
CA ALA A 371 -10.54 30.68 -23.16
C ALA A 371 -10.77 32.08 -23.67
N GLY A 372 -10.83 33.04 -22.75
CA GLY A 372 -10.70 34.46 -23.06
C GLY A 372 -9.41 34.67 -23.82
N TYR A 373 -9.52 34.73 -25.14
CA TYR A 373 -8.71 35.58 -25.97
C TYR A 373 -9.63 36.68 -26.45
N GLU A 374 -9.23 37.90 -26.12
CA GLU A 374 -9.89 39.16 -26.36
C GLU A 374 -10.48 39.21 -27.77
N ALA A 375 -11.81 39.35 -27.84
CA ALA A 375 -12.45 39.96 -28.98
C ALA A 375 -11.96 41.42 -29.02
N MET A 376 -10.93 41.69 -29.82
CA MET A 376 -10.78 43.01 -30.40
C MET A 376 -11.94 43.18 -31.38
N GLU A 377 -12.87 44.01 -30.94
CA GLU A 377 -13.66 44.94 -31.75
C GLU A 377 -14.32 44.35 -33.00
N GLU A 378 -15.61 44.05 -32.84
CA GLU A 378 -16.60 44.14 -33.91
C GLU A 378 -16.53 45.55 -34.51
N ASP A 379 -15.97 45.67 -35.71
CA ASP A 379 -16.40 46.70 -36.65
C ASP A 379 -17.27 46.01 -37.69
N GLU A 380 -18.53 46.44 -37.69
CA GLU A 380 -19.57 46.20 -38.65
C GLU A 380 -19.06 46.48 -40.07
N GLU A 381 -19.28 45.56 -41.02
CA GLU A 381 -19.77 45.97 -42.34
C GLU A 381 -20.41 44.79 -43.08
N GLU A 382 -21.66 45.03 -43.47
CA GLU A 382 -22.52 44.22 -44.31
C GLU A 382 -21.90 44.02 -45.70
N GLY A 383 -22.11 42.84 -46.31
CA GLY A 383 -21.79 42.63 -47.71
C GLY A 383 -21.93 41.18 -48.15
N GLU A 384 -23.06 40.88 -48.81
CA GLU A 384 -23.25 40.02 -50.00
C GLU A 384 -22.15 38.97 -50.30
N VAL A 385 -22.44 37.70 -50.56
CA VAL A 385 -22.97 37.21 -51.85
C VAL A 385 -23.32 35.71 -51.71
N GLU A 386 -24.50 35.33 -52.22
CA GLU A 386 -24.82 33.97 -52.64
C GLU A 386 -23.85 33.52 -53.75
N GLU A 387 -23.08 32.45 -53.55
CA GLU A 387 -22.64 31.61 -54.67
C GLU A 387 -22.55 30.13 -54.22
N MET A 388 -23.47 29.35 -54.79
CA MET A 388 -23.28 27.95 -55.24
C MET A 388 -22.86 26.93 -54.17
N ALA A 389 -23.71 26.09 -53.58
CA ALA A 389 -24.88 25.38 -54.13
C ALA A 389 -24.63 24.66 -55.46
N GLU A 390 -23.39 24.30 -55.78
CA GLU A 390 -23.03 23.32 -56.81
C GLU A 390 -21.77 22.57 -56.35
N ASP A 391 -21.93 21.49 -55.57
CA ASP A 391 -20.94 20.39 -55.54
C ASP A 391 -21.39 19.14 -54.76
N GLU A 392 -22.56 19.14 -54.12
CA GLU A 392 -23.14 17.92 -53.51
C GLU A 392 -23.94 17.05 -54.50
N ARG A 393 -23.45 16.92 -55.75
CA ARG A 393 -24.03 15.98 -56.71
C ARG A 393 -23.03 15.29 -57.61
N GLU A 394 -21.87 14.91 -57.09
CA GLU A 394 -21.03 13.89 -57.71
C GLU A 394 -20.35 13.03 -56.64
N LYS A 395 -20.30 11.71 -56.87
CA LYS A 395 -19.75 10.64 -55.99
C LYS A 395 -20.69 10.05 -54.93
N LYS A 396 -21.92 9.70 -55.35
CA LYS A 396 -22.52 8.40 -54.99
C LYS A 396 -22.60 7.55 -56.26
N GLY A 397 -21.64 6.65 -56.42
CA GLY A 397 -21.58 5.68 -57.52
C GLY A 397 -20.19 5.04 -57.57
N GLU A 398 -20.16 3.72 -57.71
CA GLU A 398 -18.98 2.81 -57.71
C GLU A 398 -18.47 2.50 -56.28
N VAL A 399 -18.55 1.27 -55.76
CA VAL A 399 -18.15 0.00 -56.37
C VAL A 399 -19.04 -1.16 -55.88
N GLU A 400 -19.77 -1.77 -56.81
CA GLU A 400 -20.23 -3.17 -56.76
C GLU A 400 -19.59 -3.89 -57.95
N ALA A 401 -19.05 -5.11 -57.71
CA ALA A 401 -18.75 -6.22 -58.63
C ALA A 401 -17.31 -6.76 -58.56
N ALA A 402 -17.23 -8.10 -58.63
CA ALA A 402 -16.09 -9.03 -58.53
C ALA A 402 -15.67 -9.37 -57.09
N ASP A 403 -15.76 -10.61 -56.56
CA ASP A 403 -15.72 -11.93 -57.20
C ASP A 403 -16.52 -12.98 -56.42
N SER A 404 -17.11 -13.91 -57.18
CA SER A 404 -17.61 -15.21 -56.74
C SER A 404 -16.67 -16.30 -57.23
N GLU A 405 -16.32 -17.26 -56.37
CA GLU A 405 -16.29 -18.73 -56.63
C GLU A 405 -15.47 -19.46 -55.55
N GLY A 406 -16.01 -20.59 -55.05
CA GLY A 406 -15.24 -21.59 -54.32
C GLY A 406 -15.95 -22.20 -53.10
N GLU A 407 -16.87 -23.14 -53.33
CA GLU A 407 -17.36 -24.10 -52.33
C GLU A 407 -16.25 -25.10 -51.94
N ALA A 408 -16.15 -25.45 -50.65
CA ALA A 408 -15.93 -26.85 -50.20
C ALA A 408 -16.07 -26.98 -48.66
N GLU A 409 -16.88 -27.97 -48.30
CA GLU A 409 -17.13 -28.66 -47.03
C GLU A 409 -15.96 -28.78 -46.04
N GLU A 410 -16.22 -28.68 -44.73
CA GLU A 410 -16.16 -29.84 -43.82
C GLU A 410 -16.69 -29.51 -42.41
N GLU A 411 -17.11 -30.59 -41.75
CA GLU A 411 -17.93 -30.73 -40.55
C GLU A 411 -17.23 -30.35 -39.23
N GLY A 412 -18.01 -30.23 -38.15
CA GLY A 412 -17.46 -30.37 -36.79
C GLY A 412 -18.17 -29.62 -35.67
N VAL A 413 -19.44 -29.97 -35.40
CA VAL A 413 -20.16 -29.57 -34.18
C VAL A 413 -19.49 -30.23 -32.97
N GLY A 414 -19.04 -29.42 -32.01
CA GLY A 414 -18.46 -29.88 -30.74
C GLY A 414 -18.92 -29.01 -29.57
N THR A 415 -20.13 -29.29 -29.09
CA THR A 415 -20.69 -28.83 -27.82
C THR A 415 -19.81 -29.28 -26.65
N TRP A 416 -19.32 -28.34 -25.83
CA TRP A 416 -18.72 -28.66 -24.53
C TRP A 416 -19.78 -28.43 -23.45
N ALA A 417 -20.17 -29.54 -22.83
CA ALA A 417 -21.15 -29.62 -21.77
C ALA A 417 -20.66 -28.91 -20.50
N GLU A 418 -21.58 -28.18 -19.87
CA GLU A 418 -21.54 -27.81 -18.48
C GLU A 418 -21.71 -29.08 -17.63
N GLU A 419 -20.70 -29.45 -16.85
CA GLU A 419 -20.90 -30.34 -15.70
C GLU A 419 -20.94 -29.49 -14.44
N GLY A 420 -22.15 -29.33 -13.92
CA GLY A 420 -22.41 -28.85 -12.57
C GLY A 420 -21.99 -29.90 -11.55
N MET A 421 -21.28 -29.46 -10.51
CA MET A 421 -21.05 -30.24 -9.31
C MET A 421 -21.77 -29.55 -8.16
N GLU A 422 -23.04 -29.91 -7.98
CA GLU A 422 -23.75 -29.75 -6.72
C GLU A 422 -23.18 -30.77 -5.73
N VAL A 423 -22.73 -30.31 -4.57
CA VAL A 423 -22.51 -31.16 -3.41
C VAL A 423 -23.48 -30.67 -2.34
N GLU A 424 -24.57 -31.40 -2.20
CA GLU A 424 -25.42 -31.41 -1.01
C GLU A 424 -24.58 -31.83 0.21
N VAL A 425 -24.70 -31.09 1.30
CA VAL A 425 -24.36 -31.58 2.63
C VAL A 425 -25.59 -31.42 3.50
N GLU A 426 -26.32 -32.51 3.70
CA GLU A 426 -27.28 -32.70 4.78
C GLU A 426 -26.54 -32.86 6.12
N GLY A 427 -27.15 -32.35 7.20
CA GLY A 427 -26.89 -32.75 8.59
C GLY A 427 -26.33 -31.68 9.50
#